data_AF-A0A5C7UMA2-F1
#
_entry.id   AF-A0A5C7UMA2-F1
#
_cell.length_a   1.000
_cell.length_b   1.000
_cell.length_c   1.000
_cell.angle_alpha   90.00
_cell.angle_beta   90.00
_cell.angle_gamma   90.00
#
_symmetry.space_group_name_H-M   'P 1'
#
loop_
_entity.id
_entity.type
_entity.pdbx_description
1 polymer ?
#
loop_
_entity_poly.entity_id
_entity_poly.type
_entity_poly.pdbx_seq_one_letter_code
_entity_poly.pdbx_strand_id
1 'polypeptide(L)'
;MFTLDYRRLIKMLLPAALRKEQMVLWLHALLAPVMRLYLEFLRYRHLVNYRMEHTGQVIYLEKILNERFDTASKQIFIDDGTKYDTINIFLTAEKKPKYLGKIYLYDHLAYGETGADFQVHIPEDIPIWTDSGLMAECRSLLNYYKLAGKRYKLIKE
;
A
#
# COMPACT_ATOMS: atom_id res chain seq x y z
N MET A 1 -21.60 -0.28 -14.65
CA MET A 1 -21.87 0.20 -16.03
C MET A 1 -20.57 0.27 -16.84
N PHE A 2 -19.93 -0.88 -17.12
CA PHE A 2 -18.79 -1.07 -18.06
C PHE A 2 -18.71 -2.57 -18.40
N THR A 3 -19.83 -3.17 -18.81
CA THR A 3 -19.92 -4.60 -19.11
C THR A 3 -20.19 -4.75 -20.59
N LEU A 4 -19.12 -4.71 -21.38
CA LEU A 4 -19.16 -4.81 -22.84
C LEU A 4 -18.84 -6.25 -23.25
N ASP A 5 -19.83 -6.94 -23.80
CA ASP A 5 -19.64 -8.25 -24.41
C ASP A 5 -19.38 -8.10 -25.91
N TYR A 6 -18.10 -8.07 -26.28
CA TYR A 6 -17.67 -7.96 -27.68
C TYR A 6 -18.18 -9.11 -28.55
N ARG A 7 -18.39 -10.30 -27.98
CA ARG A 7 -18.90 -11.45 -28.77
C ARG A 7 -20.34 -11.23 -29.17
N ARG A 8 -21.15 -10.73 -28.24
CA ARG A 8 -22.53 -10.34 -28.51
C ARG A 8 -22.59 -9.15 -29.46
N LEU A 9 -21.70 -8.17 -29.29
CA LEU A 9 -21.64 -6.97 -30.11
C LEU A 9 -21.38 -7.28 -31.59
N ILE A 10 -20.41 -8.17 -31.88
CA ILE A 10 -20.11 -8.63 -33.24
C ILE A 10 -21.37 -9.18 -33.89
N LYS A 11 -22.09 -10.08 -33.21
CA LYS A 11 -23.32 -10.68 -33.76
C LYS A 11 -24.42 -9.64 -33.97
N MET A 12 -24.59 -8.68 -33.05
CA MET A 12 -25.62 -7.65 -33.14
C MET A 12 -25.38 -6.65 -34.27
N LEU A 13 -24.13 -6.25 -34.49
CA LEU A 13 -23.76 -5.28 -35.52
C LEU A 13 -23.64 -5.89 -36.91
N LEU A 14 -23.42 -7.21 -37.01
CA LEU A 14 -23.34 -7.89 -38.30
C LEU A 14 -24.73 -8.08 -38.92
N PRO A 15 -24.96 -7.63 -40.16
CA PRO A 15 -26.18 -7.93 -40.90
C PRO A 15 -26.41 -9.44 -41.01
N ALA A 16 -27.67 -9.88 -40.98
CA ALA A 16 -28.02 -11.30 -40.96
C ALA A 16 -27.38 -12.11 -42.11
N ALA A 17 -27.30 -11.53 -43.31
CA ALA A 17 -26.70 -12.16 -44.50
C ALA A 17 -25.20 -12.48 -44.35
N LEU A 18 -24.47 -11.73 -43.50
CA LEU A 18 -23.03 -11.89 -43.29
C LEU A 18 -22.69 -12.71 -42.03
N ARG A 19 -23.69 -13.14 -41.25
CA ARG A 19 -23.54 -13.86 -39.97
C ARG A 19 -23.19 -15.34 -40.11
N LYS A 20 -22.35 -15.66 -41.10
CA LYS A 20 -21.76 -16.98 -41.31
C LYS A 20 -20.65 -17.22 -40.29
N GLU A 21 -20.46 -18.48 -39.87
CA GLU A 21 -19.51 -18.84 -38.82
C GLU A 21 -18.08 -18.35 -39.10
N GLN A 22 -17.60 -18.51 -40.33
CA GLN A 22 -16.25 -18.07 -40.74
C GLN A 22 -16.07 -16.56 -40.60
N MET A 23 -17.06 -15.75 -41.00
CA MET A 23 -16.99 -14.29 -40.92
C MET A 23 -16.99 -13.82 -39.45
N VAL A 24 -17.80 -14.47 -38.61
CA VAL A 24 -17.85 -14.17 -37.18
C VAL A 24 -16.51 -14.51 -36.51
N LEU A 25 -15.92 -15.67 -36.82
CA LEU A 25 -14.61 -16.08 -36.31
C LEU A 25 -13.48 -15.15 -36.79
N TRP A 26 -13.52 -14.71 -38.05
CA TRP A 26 -12.55 -13.76 -38.59
C TRP A 26 -12.62 -12.41 -37.86
N LEU A 27 -13.82 -11.89 -37.62
CA LEU A 27 -14.01 -10.67 -36.84
C LEU A 27 -13.58 -10.82 -35.37
N HIS A 28 -13.79 -12.00 -34.77
CA HIS A 28 -13.27 -12.28 -33.44
C HIS A 28 -11.74 -12.22 -33.40
N ALA A 29 -11.06 -12.79 -34.38
CA ALA A 29 -9.60 -12.74 -34.47
C ALA A 29 -9.11 -11.30 -34.65
N LEU A 30 -9.78 -10.50 -35.50
CA LEU A 30 -9.43 -9.10 -35.74
C LEU A 30 -9.65 -8.23 -34.49
N LEU A 31 -10.69 -8.50 -33.71
CA LEU A 31 -11.02 -7.77 -32.48
C LEU A 31 -10.32 -8.30 -31.23
N ALA A 32 -9.62 -9.44 -31.29
CA ALA A 32 -8.85 -9.99 -30.18
C ALA A 32 -7.93 -8.96 -29.46
N PRO A 33 -7.12 -8.13 -30.15
CA PRO A 33 -6.31 -7.12 -29.47
C PRO A 33 -7.15 -6.05 -28.77
N VAL A 34 -8.29 -5.65 -29.35
CA VAL A 34 -9.21 -4.68 -28.72
C VAL A 34 -9.84 -5.27 -27.46
N MET A 35 -10.25 -6.53 -27.52
CA MET A 35 -10.76 -7.25 -26.35
C MET A 35 -9.70 -7.36 -25.25
N ARG A 36 -8.44 -7.60 -25.61
CA ARG A 36 -7.33 -7.62 -24.66
C ARG A 36 -7.13 -6.24 -24.00
N LEU A 37 -7.08 -5.16 -24.78
CA LEU A 37 -6.98 -3.79 -24.26
C LEU A 37 -8.14 -3.45 -23.32
N TYR A 38 -9.35 -3.90 -23.65
CA TYR A 38 -10.50 -3.72 -22.79
C TYR A 38 -10.36 -4.43 -21.44
N LEU A 39 -9.86 -5.68 -21.42
CA LEU A 39 -9.59 -6.40 -20.18
C LEU A 39 -8.49 -5.71 -19.35
N GLU A 40 -7.43 -5.23 -20.01
CA GLU A 40 -6.37 -4.46 -19.36
C GLU A 40 -6.90 -3.15 -18.75
N PHE A 41 -7.79 -2.45 -19.47
CA PHE A 41 -8.48 -1.26 -18.99
C PHE A 41 -9.36 -1.57 -17.77
N LEU A 42 -10.16 -2.64 -17.80
CA LEU A 42 -10.98 -3.04 -16.65
C LEU A 42 -10.12 -3.33 -15.43
N ARG A 43 -9.02 -4.09 -15.61
CA ARG A 43 -8.07 -4.38 -14.53
C ARG A 43 -7.46 -3.10 -13.96
N TYR A 44 -7.02 -2.19 -14.83
CA TYR A 44 -6.46 -0.90 -14.41
C TYR A 44 -7.49 -0.08 -13.63
N ARG A 45 -8.73 -0.01 -14.12
CA ARG A 45 -9.84 0.66 -13.44
C ARG A 45 -10.10 0.08 -12.06
N HIS A 46 -10.17 -1.25 -11.93
CA HIS A 46 -10.36 -1.89 -10.63
C HIS A 46 -9.25 -1.52 -9.64
N LEU A 47 -8.00 -1.50 -10.11
CA LEU A 47 -6.85 -1.09 -9.31
C LEU A 47 -6.90 0.39 -8.91
N VAL A 48 -7.29 1.29 -9.82
CA VAL A 48 -7.44 2.72 -9.51
C VAL A 48 -8.58 2.96 -8.53
N ASN A 49 -9.73 2.30 -8.72
CA ASN A 49 -10.85 2.40 -7.80
C ASN A 49 -10.47 1.91 -6.40
N TYR A 50 -9.79 0.76 -6.31
CA TYR A 50 -9.28 0.25 -5.04
C TYR A 50 -8.37 1.30 -4.35
N ARG A 51 -7.45 1.93 -5.10
CA ARG A 51 -6.60 2.99 -4.56
C ARG A 51 -7.37 4.23 -4.11
N MET A 52 -8.46 4.59 -4.79
CA MET A 52 -9.30 5.74 -4.41
C MET A 52 -10.19 5.45 -3.21
N GLU A 53 -10.64 4.21 -3.04
CA GLU A 53 -11.48 3.79 -1.92
C GLU A 53 -10.69 3.69 -0.60
N HIS A 54 -9.39 3.42 -0.67
CA HIS A 54 -8.53 3.31 0.52
C HIS A 54 -7.78 4.61 0.75
N THR A 55 -7.91 5.15 1.96
CA THR A 55 -7.25 6.40 2.39
C THR A 55 -6.14 6.11 3.39
N GLY A 56 -5.38 7.14 3.79
CA GLY A 56 -4.35 7.02 4.83
C GLY A 56 -4.88 6.89 6.25
N GLN A 57 -6.16 6.55 6.45
CA GLN A 57 -6.69 6.24 7.77
C GLN A 57 -6.16 4.88 8.24
N VAL A 58 -5.97 4.74 9.56
CA VAL A 58 -5.38 3.56 10.21
C VAL A 58 -6.04 2.26 9.75
N ILE A 59 -7.36 2.18 9.84
CA ILE A 59 -8.14 0.97 9.49
C ILE A 59 -7.88 0.53 8.03
N TYR A 60 -7.79 1.48 7.10
CA TYR A 60 -7.56 1.14 5.68
C TYR A 60 -6.10 0.75 5.41
N LEU A 61 -5.14 1.39 6.08
CA LEU A 61 -3.73 1.02 6.00
C LEU A 61 -3.49 -0.39 6.54
N GLU A 62 -4.01 -0.71 7.73
CA GLU A 62 -3.95 -2.05 8.30
C GLU A 62 -4.59 -3.09 7.38
N LYS A 63 -5.76 -2.78 6.82
CA LYS A 63 -6.43 -3.66 5.86
C LYS A 63 -5.54 -3.94 4.64
N ILE A 64 -4.95 -2.91 4.02
CA ILE A 64 -4.10 -3.09 2.83
C ILE A 64 -2.86 -3.92 3.16
N LEU A 65 -2.22 -3.66 4.30
CA LEU A 65 -1.02 -4.38 4.72
C LEU A 65 -1.33 -5.85 4.99
N ASN A 66 -2.41 -6.13 5.72
CA ASN A 66 -2.84 -7.50 5.99
C ASN A 66 -3.25 -8.23 4.70
N GLU A 67 -4.05 -7.61 3.82
CA GLU A 67 -4.41 -8.19 2.53
C GLU A 67 -3.20 -8.49 1.64
N ARG A 68 -2.09 -7.75 1.80
CA ARG A 68 -0.88 -7.96 1.02
C ARG A 68 0.07 -8.99 1.62
N PHE A 69 0.28 -8.96 2.93
CA PHE A 69 1.39 -9.65 3.58
C PHE A 69 0.96 -10.70 4.62
N ASP A 70 -0.23 -10.56 5.22
CA ASP A 70 -0.76 -11.51 6.20
C ASP A 70 -2.26 -11.75 5.98
N THR A 71 -2.56 -12.48 4.91
CA THR A 71 -3.94 -12.75 4.51
C THR A 71 -4.67 -13.73 5.43
N ALA A 72 -3.92 -14.58 6.13
CA ALA A 72 -4.45 -15.65 6.96
C ALA A 72 -4.82 -15.15 8.37
N SER A 73 -3.87 -14.51 9.05
CA SER A 73 -4.00 -14.20 10.48
C SER A 73 -4.36 -12.74 10.74
N LYS A 74 -4.05 -11.84 9.79
CA LYS A 74 -4.30 -10.39 9.83
C LYS A 74 -3.80 -9.71 11.11
N GLN A 75 -2.57 -9.99 11.47
CA GLN A 75 -1.93 -9.58 12.72
C GLN A 75 -1.14 -8.26 12.58
N ILE A 76 -1.07 -7.66 11.39
CA ILE A 76 -0.41 -6.35 11.22
C ILE A 76 -1.36 -5.26 11.72
N PHE A 77 -0.91 -4.48 12.70
CA PHE A 77 -1.66 -3.34 13.23
C PHE A 77 -0.78 -2.09 13.34
N ILE A 78 -1.43 -0.95 13.51
CA ILE A 78 -0.78 0.36 13.63
C ILE A 78 -1.14 0.96 14.98
N ASP A 79 -0.10 1.40 15.70
CA ASP A 79 -0.24 2.10 16.97
C ASP A 79 0.39 3.50 16.88
N ASP A 80 0.10 4.33 17.87
CA ASP A 80 0.68 5.66 17.98
C ASP A 80 2.20 5.60 18.21
N GLY A 81 2.92 6.58 17.68
CA GLY A 81 4.36 6.67 17.89
C GLY A 81 4.74 6.84 19.36
N THR A 82 5.69 6.03 19.84
CA THR A 82 6.33 6.26 21.13
C THR A 82 7.04 7.61 21.15
N LYS A 83 6.78 8.38 22.22
CA LYS A 83 7.35 9.71 22.44
C LYS A 83 8.19 9.67 23.71
N TYR A 84 9.46 9.32 23.59
CA TYR A 84 10.40 9.48 24.70
C TYR A 84 10.83 10.95 24.83
N ASP A 85 10.99 11.41 26.06
CA ASP A 85 11.49 12.76 26.33
C ASP A 85 12.97 12.89 25.92
N THR A 86 13.30 14.02 25.29
CA THR A 86 14.68 14.35 24.95
C THR A 86 15.42 14.89 26.17
N ILE A 87 16.58 14.28 26.47
CA ILE A 87 17.47 14.79 27.52
C ILE A 87 18.46 15.76 26.87
N ASN A 88 18.19 17.05 27.00
CA ASN A 88 19.12 18.08 26.56
C ASN A 88 20.35 18.14 27.46
N ILE A 89 21.54 18.10 26.85
CA ILE A 89 22.84 18.29 27.50
C ILE A 89 23.26 19.74 27.21
N PHE A 90 23.44 20.54 28.27
CA PHE A 90 23.77 21.96 28.18
C PHE A 90 25.27 22.19 28.22
N LEU A 91 25.72 23.27 27.57
CA LEU A 91 27.12 23.71 27.64
C LEU A 91 27.42 24.36 28.99
N THR A 92 28.68 24.28 29.42
CA THR A 92 29.15 24.89 30.68
C THR A 92 28.90 26.40 30.74
N ALA A 93 28.99 27.09 29.59
CA ALA A 93 28.73 28.52 29.46
C ALA A 93 27.26 28.91 29.74
N GLU A 94 26.33 27.98 29.53
CA GLU A 94 24.89 28.21 29.76
C GLU A 94 24.50 28.11 31.24
N LYS A 95 25.43 27.71 32.13
CA LYS A 95 25.27 27.63 33.59
C LYS A 95 24.02 26.86 34.04
N LYS A 96 23.63 25.82 33.30
CA LYS A 96 22.51 24.92 33.62
C LYS A 96 23.03 23.51 33.98
N PRO A 97 23.60 23.31 35.19
CA PRO A 97 24.14 22.02 35.58
C PRO A 97 23.01 20.98 35.68
N LYS A 98 23.17 19.87 34.97
CA LYS A 98 22.22 18.74 34.97
C LYS A 98 22.97 17.44 35.28
N TYR A 99 22.61 16.78 36.37
CA TYR A 99 23.18 15.48 36.74
C TYR A 99 22.56 14.40 35.86
N LEU A 100 23.36 13.84 34.96
CA LEU A 100 22.96 12.75 34.07
C LEU A 100 23.11 11.44 34.86
N GLY A 101 21.99 10.82 35.21
CA GLY A 101 21.97 9.47 35.80
C GLY A 101 22.20 8.39 34.75
N LYS A 102 21.58 7.23 34.91
CA LYS A 102 21.57 6.19 33.88
C LYS A 102 20.65 6.63 32.72
N ILE A 103 21.22 6.78 31.53
CA ILE A 103 20.49 7.22 30.33
C ILE A 103 20.46 6.08 29.32
N TYR A 104 19.29 5.87 28.73
CA TYR A 104 19.09 4.95 27.62
C TYR A 104 19.00 5.75 26.33
N LEU A 105 19.83 5.39 25.35
CA LEU A 105 19.81 6.00 24.02
C LEU A 105 18.86 5.19 23.14
N TYR A 106 17.95 5.91 22.47
CA TYR A 106 17.04 5.34 21.50
C TYR A 106 17.36 5.89 20.11
N ASP A 107 16.79 5.25 19.09
CA ASP A 107 16.82 5.77 17.73
C ASP A 107 16.12 7.15 17.66
N HIS A 108 16.56 8.02 16.75
CA HIS A 108 16.05 9.39 16.61
C HIS A 108 14.53 9.41 16.43
N LEU A 109 13.99 8.42 15.71
CA LEU A 109 12.55 8.26 15.47
C LEU A 109 11.74 7.87 16.72
N ALA A 110 12.36 7.66 17.88
CA ALA A 110 11.67 7.32 19.14
C ALA A 110 11.46 8.54 20.08
N TYR A 111 12.05 9.70 19.76
CA TYR A 111 11.98 10.88 20.63
C TYR A 111 10.85 11.83 20.22
N GLY A 112 10.09 12.37 21.18
CA GLY A 112 8.78 13.01 20.94
C GLY A 112 8.71 14.13 19.91
N GLU A 113 9.72 15.00 19.79
CA GLU A 113 9.69 16.13 18.83
C GLU A 113 10.10 15.73 17.40
N THR A 114 10.92 14.70 17.24
CA THR A 114 11.37 14.21 15.91
C THR A 114 10.92 12.77 15.62
N GLY A 115 10.04 12.24 16.45
CA GLY A 115 9.66 10.84 16.47
C GLY A 115 8.76 10.46 15.31
N ALA A 116 8.66 9.15 15.07
CA ALA A 116 7.64 8.59 14.19
C ALA A 116 6.26 9.01 14.70
N ASP A 117 5.38 9.43 13.78
CA ASP A 117 3.99 9.76 14.11
C ASP A 117 3.20 8.50 14.51
N PHE A 118 3.51 7.36 13.87
CA PHE A 118 2.89 6.07 14.12
C PHE A 118 3.88 4.92 13.93
N GLN A 119 3.54 3.76 14.51
CA GLN A 119 4.32 2.53 14.48
C GLN A 119 3.50 1.44 13.82
N VAL A 120 4.12 0.70 12.90
CA VAL A 120 3.49 -0.44 12.24
C VAL A 120 4.11 -1.70 12.83
N HIS A 121 3.29 -2.47 13.53
CA HIS A 121 3.67 -3.72 14.17
C HIS A 121 3.48 -4.85 13.17
N ILE A 122 4.56 -5.56 12.87
CA ILE A 122 4.59 -6.62 11.88
C ILE A 122 5.21 -7.86 12.55
N PRO A 123 4.45 -8.96 12.65
CA PRO A 123 4.93 -10.23 13.19
C PRO A 123 6.24 -10.72 12.56
N GLU A 124 7.07 -11.40 13.35
CA GLU A 124 8.38 -11.91 12.90
C GLU A 124 8.30 -12.96 11.80
N ASP A 125 7.21 -13.72 11.76
CA ASP A 125 6.96 -14.82 10.82
C ASP A 125 6.67 -14.34 9.39
N ILE A 126 6.39 -13.05 9.21
CA ILE A 126 6.12 -12.47 7.90
C ILE A 126 7.44 -12.28 7.12
N PRO A 127 7.52 -12.73 5.86
CA PRO A 127 8.76 -12.74 5.06
C PRO A 127 9.31 -11.34 4.71
N ILE A 128 8.60 -10.26 5.06
CA ILE A 128 9.05 -8.88 4.92
C ILE A 128 10.42 -8.67 5.57
N TRP A 129 10.70 -9.35 6.69
CA TRP A 129 11.97 -9.19 7.42
C TRP A 129 13.16 -9.89 6.75
N THR A 130 12.90 -10.89 5.89
CA THR A 130 13.94 -11.67 5.22
C THR A 130 14.13 -11.22 3.76
N ASP A 131 13.04 -10.84 3.09
CA ASP A 131 13.06 -10.41 1.68
C ASP A 131 13.09 -8.88 1.56
N SER A 132 14.21 -8.35 1.09
CA SER A 132 14.40 -6.91 0.86
C SER A 132 13.43 -6.34 -0.19
N GLY A 133 12.97 -7.16 -1.15
CA GLY A 133 11.97 -6.78 -2.14
C GLY A 133 10.59 -6.55 -1.51
N LEU A 134 10.15 -7.47 -0.65
CA LEU A 134 8.89 -7.32 0.09
C LEU A 134 8.95 -6.15 1.08
N MET A 135 10.11 -5.93 1.70
CA MET A 135 10.33 -4.75 2.55
C MET A 135 10.21 -3.44 1.77
N ALA A 136 10.80 -3.36 0.57
CA ALA A 136 10.66 -2.20 -0.29
C ALA A 136 9.20 -2.00 -0.75
N GLU A 137 8.48 -3.07 -1.06
CA GLU A 137 7.05 -3.02 -1.39
C GLU A 137 6.21 -2.49 -0.23
N CYS A 138 6.43 -3.00 0.98
CA CYS A 138 5.73 -2.54 2.19
C CYS A 138 5.94 -1.03 2.42
N ARG A 139 7.20 -0.58 2.32
CA ARG A 139 7.52 0.85 2.42
C ARG A 139 6.88 1.68 1.31
N SER A 140 6.82 1.16 0.09
CA SER A 140 6.17 1.83 -1.04
C SER A 140 4.66 2.00 -0.81
N LEU A 141 3.98 0.95 -0.34
CA LEU A 141 2.56 1.00 0.02
C LEU A 141 2.29 2.01 1.14
N LEU A 142 3.08 1.95 2.22
CA LEU A 142 2.96 2.91 3.32
C LEU A 142 3.18 4.35 2.84
N ASN A 143 4.20 4.62 2.01
CA ASN A 143 4.47 5.96 1.49
C ASN A 143 3.39 6.45 0.51
N TYR A 144 2.72 5.55 -0.21
CA TYR A 144 1.66 5.90 -1.14
C TYR A 144 0.38 6.35 -0.42
N TYR A 145 -0.02 5.64 0.63
CA TYR A 145 -1.28 5.89 1.31
C TYR A 145 -1.17 6.81 2.53
N LYS A 146 -0.02 6.85 3.22
CA LYS A 146 0.14 7.74 4.38
C LYS A 146 -0.07 9.20 3.98
N LEU A 147 -0.57 9.99 4.92
CA LEU A 147 -0.64 11.44 4.75
C LEU A 147 0.77 12.03 4.55
N ALA A 148 0.87 13.00 3.64
CA ALA A 148 2.13 13.69 3.37
C ALA A 148 2.69 14.32 4.66
N GLY A 149 3.99 14.17 4.88
CA GLY A 149 4.68 14.67 6.08
C GLY A 149 4.64 13.73 7.29
N LYS A 150 3.79 12.69 7.29
CA LYS A 150 3.79 11.71 8.38
C LYS A 150 4.98 10.75 8.30
N ARG A 151 5.62 10.53 9.45
CA ARG A 151 6.74 9.62 9.65
C ARG A 151 6.24 8.35 10.31
N TYR A 152 6.84 7.21 9.95
CA TYR A 152 6.47 5.93 10.52
C TYR A 152 7.71 5.12 10.85
N LYS A 153 7.55 4.19 11.78
CA LYS A 153 8.56 3.18 12.12
C LYS A 153 7.95 1.79 12.02
N LEU A 154 8.73 0.85 11.50
CA LEU A 154 8.35 -0.55 11.45
C LEU A 154 8.91 -1.23 12.69
N ILE A 155 8.07 -1.97 13.39
CA ILE A 155 8.41 -2.73 14.58
C ILE A 155 8.21 -4.21 14.29
N LYS A 156 9.23 -4.97 14.64
CA LYS A 156 9.22 -6.43 14.59
C LYS A 156 8.68 -6.93 15.91
N GLU A 157 7.61 -7.72 15.86
CA GLU A 157 6.96 -8.36 17.02
C GLU A 157 7.08 -9.87 17.00
#